data_AF-A0A914MQG1-F1
#
_entry.id   AF-A0A914MQG1-F1
#
_cell.length_a   1.000
_cell.length_b   1.000
_cell.length_c   1.000
_cell.angle_alpha   90.00
_cell.angle_beta   90.00
_cell.angle_gamma   90.00
#
_symmetry.space_group_name_H-M   'P 1'
#
loop_
_entity.id
_entity.type
_entity.pdbx_description
1 polymer ?
#
loop_
_entity_poly.entity_id
_entity_poly.type
_entity_poly.pdbx_seq_one_letter_code
_entity_poly.pdbx_strand_id
1 'polypeptide(L)'
;MAKLLTDEAFQKLLFDLLCVWHDVQRHYDPPITHTEEEKMQKVKQLICKLLGEIDGRVKRIQTMLSTTPDAEQEFIEEWSLLTWNVLCITSRLQNELNVSVKSQEDKVIFNKLNMALVDLVNNSRAALNPLSVHIDATFDLLANSLSETMHILHGLYRTLKSNRQMNSDEVQDFAQRLQSFSDEYLNPFVELFKSYCNEQTVRLWQDLRDIQIACRTSRIHTWG
;
A
#
# COMPACT_ATOMS: atom_id res chain seq x y z
N MET A 1 10.51 -1.69 26.19
CA MET A 1 9.92 -1.40 24.86
C MET A 1 10.94 -0.58 24.11
N ALA A 2 11.39 -1.01 22.91
CA ALA A 2 12.27 -0.18 22.10
C ALA A 2 11.50 1.09 21.70
N LYS A 3 12.15 2.26 21.81
CA LYS A 3 11.54 3.54 21.44
C LYS A 3 11.48 3.60 19.91
N LEU A 4 10.28 3.85 19.36
CA LEU A 4 10.08 4.03 17.92
C LEU A 4 10.88 5.24 17.42
N LEU A 5 11.29 5.17 16.15
CA LEU A 5 11.84 6.33 15.45
C LEU A 5 10.82 7.45 15.39
N THR A 6 11.32 8.69 15.42
CA THR A 6 10.52 9.86 15.07
C THR A 6 10.02 9.74 13.63
N ASP A 7 8.93 10.42 13.27
CA ASP A 7 8.39 10.35 11.92
C ASP A 7 9.39 10.82 10.87
N GLU A 8 10.16 11.88 11.18
CA GLU A 8 11.25 12.34 10.33
C GLU A 8 12.34 11.27 10.13
N ALA A 9 12.75 10.57 11.19
CA ALA A 9 13.76 9.52 11.09
C ALA A 9 13.25 8.29 10.33
N PHE A 10 11.97 7.94 10.49
CA PHE A 10 11.33 6.87 9.73
C PHE A 10 11.21 7.22 8.25
N GLN A 11 10.75 8.43 7.92
CA GLN A 11 10.68 8.94 6.54
C GLN A 11 12.07 9.02 5.90
N LYS A 12 13.09 9.43 6.64
CA LYS A 12 14.47 9.40 6.18
C LYS A 12 14.95 7.99 5.85
N LEU A 13 14.62 7.01 6.70
CA LEU A 13 14.99 5.61 6.45
C LEU A 13 14.29 5.05 5.19
N LEU A 14 13.03 5.41 4.96
CA LEU A 14 12.30 5.07 3.72
C LEU A 14 12.91 5.75 2.49
N PHE A 15 13.27 7.03 2.61
CA PHE A 15 13.94 7.78 1.55
C PHE A 15 15.29 7.14 1.19
N ASP A 16 16.11 6.84 2.19
CA ASP A 16 17.41 6.18 2.02
C ASP A 16 17.25 4.81 1.33
N LEU A 17 16.23 4.02 1.71
CA LEU A 17 15.89 2.77 1.04
C LEU A 17 15.60 3.00 -0.44
N LEU A 18 14.73 3.95 -0.78
CA LEU A 18 14.35 4.21 -2.17
C LEU A 18 15.50 4.75 -3.00
N CYS A 19 16.38 5.57 -2.42
CA CYS A 19 17.59 6.05 -3.06
C CYS A 19 18.53 4.91 -3.42
N VAL A 20 18.81 4.00 -2.48
CA VAL A 20 19.65 2.82 -2.74
C VAL A 20 18.99 1.89 -3.77
N TRP A 21 17.67 1.72 -3.71
CA TRP A 21 16.96 0.82 -4.63
C TRP A 21 17.03 1.29 -6.10
N HIS A 22 16.87 2.60 -6.33
CA HIS A 22 16.84 3.19 -7.68
C HIS A 22 18.18 3.81 -8.09
N ASP A 23 19.25 3.57 -7.32
CA ASP A 23 20.57 4.15 -7.56
C ASP A 23 20.52 5.67 -7.76
N VAL A 24 19.69 6.35 -6.96
CA VAL A 24 19.54 7.81 -7.02
C VAL A 24 20.80 8.45 -6.48
N GLN A 25 21.51 9.16 -7.36
CA GLN A 25 22.68 9.94 -7.02
C GLN A 25 22.35 11.43 -7.01
N ARG A 26 22.85 12.15 -6.02
CA ARG A 26 22.94 13.61 -6.07
C ARG A 26 24.07 14.01 -7.00
N HIS A 27 24.02 15.24 -7.49
CA HIS A 27 25.00 15.76 -8.45
C HIS A 27 26.47 15.67 -7.98
N TYR A 28 26.69 15.58 -6.66
CA TYR A 28 28.02 15.50 -6.04
C TYR A 28 28.37 14.11 -5.47
N ASP A 29 27.52 13.10 -5.66
CA ASP A 29 27.80 11.77 -5.14
C ASP A 29 28.85 11.05 -6.02
N PRO A 30 29.76 10.27 -5.43
CA PRO A 30 30.71 9.47 -6.20
C PRO A 30 29.97 8.46 -7.09
N PRO A 31 30.57 8.03 -8.22
CA PRO A 31 29.98 7.04 -9.12
C PRO A 31 29.56 5.78 -8.37
N ILE A 32 28.47 5.14 -8.79
CA ILE A 32 28.07 3.84 -8.26
C ILE A 32 29.15 2.83 -8.61
N THR A 33 29.78 2.26 -7.57
CA THR A 33 30.81 1.23 -7.72
C THR A 33 30.36 -0.12 -7.14
N HIS A 34 29.17 -0.20 -6.56
CA HIS A 34 28.67 -1.43 -5.95
C HIS A 34 28.12 -2.40 -7.00
N THR A 35 28.26 -3.70 -6.72
CA THR A 35 27.57 -4.73 -7.51
C THR A 35 26.08 -4.76 -7.18
N GLU A 36 25.26 -5.37 -8.04
CA GLU A 36 23.83 -5.60 -7.75
C GLU A 36 23.62 -6.43 -6.48
N GLU A 37 24.54 -7.34 -6.16
CA GLU A 37 24.49 -8.16 -4.95
C GLU A 37 24.73 -7.32 -3.69
N GLU A 38 25.73 -6.43 -3.72
CA GLU A 38 26.01 -5.50 -2.62
C GLU A 38 24.88 -4.49 -2.41
N LYS A 39 24.28 -4.00 -3.50
CA LYS A 39 23.08 -3.16 -3.48
C LYS A 39 21.93 -3.89 -2.82
N MET A 40 21.62 -5.10 -3.27
CA MET A 40 20.53 -5.90 -2.75
C MET A 40 20.75 -6.24 -1.26
N GLN A 41 21.98 -6.48 -0.84
CA GLN A 41 22.31 -6.68 0.57
C GLN A 41 22.01 -5.41 1.41
N LYS A 42 22.38 -4.22 0.92
CA LYS A 42 22.04 -2.95 1.57
C LYS A 42 20.53 -2.72 1.64
N VAL A 43 19.81 -2.99 0.54
CA VAL A 43 18.34 -2.93 0.48
C VAL A 43 17.72 -3.81 1.56
N LYS A 44 18.14 -5.09 1.66
CA LYS A 44 17.67 -6.03 2.68
C LYS A 44 17.95 -5.54 4.10
N GLN A 45 19.14 -5.01 4.35
CA GLN A 45 19.47 -4.45 5.67
C GLN A 45 18.56 -3.28 6.06
N LEU A 46 18.24 -2.39 5.11
CA LEU A 46 17.33 -1.28 5.33
C LEU A 46 15.88 -1.77 5.56
N ILE A 47 15.41 -2.75 4.78
CA ILE A 47 14.10 -3.38 5.00
C ILE A 47 14.03 -4.03 6.38
N CYS A 48 15.05 -4.78 6.80
CA CYS A 48 15.09 -5.40 8.12
C CYS A 48 15.01 -4.37 9.27
N LYS A 49 15.63 -3.20 9.12
CA LYS A 49 15.46 -2.08 10.06
C LYS A 49 14.04 -1.54 10.03
N LEU A 50 13.48 -1.33 8.85
CA LEU A 50 12.11 -0.86 8.67
C LEU A 50 11.08 -1.83 9.25
N LEU A 51 11.28 -3.14 9.15
CA LEU A 51 10.35 -4.14 9.68
C LEU A 51 10.10 -3.95 11.18
N GLY A 52 11.15 -3.67 11.97
CA GLY A 52 11.00 -3.40 13.41
C GLY A 52 10.16 -2.15 13.69
N GLU A 53 10.34 -1.11 12.88
CA GLU A 53 9.55 0.12 12.99
C GLU A 53 8.11 -0.07 12.51
N ILE A 54 7.91 -0.79 11.39
CA ILE A 54 6.59 -1.13 10.85
C ILE A 54 5.77 -1.87 11.91
N ASP A 55 6.32 -2.92 12.52
CA ASP A 55 5.63 -3.69 13.57
C ASP A 55 5.21 -2.80 14.75
N GLY A 56 6.08 -1.86 15.15
CA GLY A 56 5.79 -0.93 16.23
C GLY A 56 4.73 0.11 15.86
N ARG A 57 4.75 0.62 14.63
CA ARG A 57 3.77 1.58 14.11
C ARG A 57 2.40 0.93 13.88
N VAL A 58 2.35 -0.31 13.40
CA VAL A 58 1.12 -1.12 13.33
C VAL A 58 0.46 -1.22 14.71
N LYS A 59 1.24 -1.56 15.75
CA LYS A 59 0.73 -1.59 17.13
C LYS A 59 0.23 -0.24 17.61
N ARG A 60 0.92 0.85 17.26
CA ARG A 60 0.48 2.21 17.59
C ARG A 60 -0.87 2.52 16.94
N ILE A 61 -1.04 2.23 15.65
CA ILE A 61 -2.30 2.41 14.90
C ILE A 61 -3.45 1.63 15.56
N GLN A 62 -3.20 0.38 15.99
CA GLN A 62 -4.18 -0.45 16.70
C GLN A 62 -4.65 0.18 18.03
N THR A 63 -3.79 0.95 18.69
CA THR A 63 -4.08 1.61 19.97
C THR A 63 -4.63 3.03 19.84
N MET A 64 -4.58 3.64 18.64
CA MET A 64 -5.18 4.95 18.41
C MET A 64 -6.70 4.85 18.62
N LEU A 65 -7.30 5.71 19.43
CA LEU A 65 -8.75 5.72 19.64
C LEU A 65 -9.34 6.92 18.90
N SER A 66 -10.30 6.70 18.00
CA SER A 66 -11.07 7.79 17.35
C SER A 66 -12.10 8.32 18.33
N THR A 67 -11.67 9.14 19.29
CA THR A 67 -12.60 9.88 20.18
C THR A 67 -12.75 11.35 19.77
N THR A 68 -11.83 11.87 18.95
CA THR A 68 -11.84 13.25 18.46
C THR A 68 -11.54 13.30 16.95
N PRO A 69 -12.01 14.33 16.23
CA PRO A 69 -11.69 14.53 14.81
C PRO A 69 -10.18 14.63 14.53
N ASP A 70 -9.42 15.26 15.42
CA ASP A 70 -7.96 15.38 15.28
C ASP A 70 -7.26 14.02 15.40
N ALA A 71 -7.72 13.16 16.32
CA ALA A 71 -7.18 11.80 16.47
C ALA A 71 -7.56 10.89 15.29
N GLU A 72 -8.71 11.16 14.65
CA GLU A 72 -9.12 10.48 13.42
C GLU A 72 -8.24 10.90 12.23
N GLN A 73 -7.94 12.18 12.10
CA GLN A 73 -7.02 12.69 11.08
C GLN A 73 -5.60 12.12 11.26
N GLU A 74 -5.06 12.13 12.48
CA GLU A 74 -3.75 11.55 12.80
C GLU A 74 -3.70 10.05 12.45
N PHE A 75 -4.78 9.32 12.75
CA PHE A 75 -4.92 7.93 12.36
C PHE A 75 -4.89 7.77 10.83
N ILE A 76 -5.64 8.58 10.08
CA ILE A 76 -5.69 8.52 8.62
C ILE A 76 -4.31 8.76 8.01
N GLU A 77 -3.61 9.79 8.47
CA GLU A 77 -2.28 10.15 7.97
C GLU A 77 -1.27 9.04 8.24
N GLU A 78 -1.21 8.55 9.47
CA GLU A 78 -0.27 7.48 9.84
C GLU A 78 -0.61 6.15 9.14
N TRP A 79 -1.90 5.77 9.10
CA TRP A 79 -2.34 4.54 8.44
C TRP A 79 -2.10 4.58 6.93
N SER A 80 -2.43 5.69 6.27
CA SER A 80 -2.24 5.83 4.81
C SER A 80 -0.75 5.85 4.46
N LEU A 81 0.07 6.61 5.19
CA LEU A 81 1.51 6.66 5.01
C LEU A 81 2.13 5.28 5.19
N LEU A 82 1.81 4.57 6.28
CA LEU A 82 2.42 3.28 6.58
C LEU A 82 1.97 2.22 5.56
N THR A 83 0.67 2.14 5.27
CA THR A 83 0.10 1.17 4.31
C THR A 83 0.71 1.37 2.93
N TRP A 84 0.79 2.62 2.46
CA TRP A 84 1.38 2.93 1.17
C TRP A 84 2.86 2.53 1.09
N ASN A 85 3.64 2.83 2.13
CA ASN A 85 5.06 2.47 2.16
C ASN A 85 5.28 0.96 2.20
N VAL A 86 4.51 0.22 3.01
CA VAL A 86 4.61 -1.24 3.06
C VAL A 86 4.19 -1.84 1.71
N LEU A 87 3.11 -1.35 1.07
CA LEU A 87 2.69 -1.79 -0.27
C LEU A 87 3.79 -1.55 -1.31
N CYS A 88 4.40 -0.36 -1.30
CA CYS A 88 5.50 0.00 -2.19
C CYS A 88 6.69 -0.96 -2.05
N ILE A 89 7.11 -1.25 -0.81
CA ILE A 89 8.23 -2.15 -0.54
C ILE A 89 7.89 -3.57 -0.98
N THR A 90 6.71 -4.07 -0.59
CA THR A 90 6.26 -5.44 -0.91
C THR A 90 6.15 -5.67 -2.42
N SER A 91 5.54 -4.73 -3.15
CA SER A 91 5.38 -4.82 -4.61
C SER A 91 6.73 -4.86 -5.32
N ARG A 92 7.69 -4.03 -4.90
CA ARG A 92 9.04 -4.01 -5.46
C ARG A 92 9.80 -5.30 -5.17
N LEU A 93 9.75 -5.79 -3.93
CA LEU A 93 10.33 -7.09 -3.58
C LEU A 93 9.72 -8.22 -4.38
N GLN A 94 8.40 -8.22 -4.59
CA GLN A 94 7.73 -9.26 -5.36
C GLN A 94 8.25 -9.31 -6.80
N ASN A 95 8.47 -8.16 -7.44
CA ASN A 95 9.03 -8.10 -8.79
C ASN A 95 10.45 -8.70 -8.84
N GLU A 96 11.30 -8.35 -7.87
CA GLU A 96 12.66 -8.91 -7.77
C GLU A 96 12.65 -10.43 -7.49
N LEU A 97 11.75 -10.89 -6.62
CA LEU A 97 11.61 -12.30 -6.24
C LEU A 97 10.99 -13.19 -7.33
N ASN A 98 10.32 -12.59 -8.30
CA ASN A 98 9.84 -13.31 -9.48
C ASN A 98 10.94 -13.53 -10.51
N VAL A 99 12.01 -12.73 -10.47
CA VAL A 99 13.15 -12.79 -11.39
C VAL A 99 14.31 -13.63 -10.82
N SER A 100 14.44 -13.74 -9.50
CA SER A 100 15.58 -14.39 -8.82
C SER A 100 15.20 -15.54 -7.86
N VAL A 101 16.17 -16.40 -7.54
CA VAL A 101 16.00 -17.54 -6.62
C VAL A 101 15.75 -17.04 -5.19
N LYS A 102 14.61 -17.45 -4.62
CA LYS A 102 14.14 -17.03 -3.29
C LYS A 102 15.03 -17.59 -2.17
N SER A 103 15.88 -16.77 -1.56
CA SER A 103 16.56 -17.16 -0.33
C SER A 103 15.57 -17.33 0.82
N GLN A 104 15.94 -18.09 1.86
CA GLN A 104 15.08 -18.25 3.04
C GLN A 104 14.83 -16.92 3.76
N GLU A 105 15.83 -16.03 3.76
CA GLU A 105 15.71 -14.68 4.31
C GLU A 105 14.66 -13.86 3.55
N ASP A 106 14.65 -13.93 2.21
CA ASP A 106 13.68 -13.21 1.38
C ASP A 106 12.24 -13.61 1.67
N LYS A 107 12.00 -14.91 1.85
CA LYS A 107 10.68 -15.43 2.22
C LYS A 107 10.23 -14.90 3.57
N VAL A 108 11.14 -14.81 4.54
CA VAL A 108 10.83 -14.27 5.88
C VAL A 108 10.50 -12.79 5.80
N ILE A 109 11.29 -11.99 5.07
CA ILE A 109 11.02 -10.56 4.86
C ILE A 109 9.65 -10.37 4.19
N PHE A 110 9.41 -11.07 3.10
CA PHE A 110 8.16 -10.98 2.35
C PHE A 110 6.94 -11.36 3.20
N ASN A 111 7.05 -12.45 3.97
CA ASN A 111 5.98 -12.87 4.87
C ASN A 111 5.69 -11.84 5.96
N LYS A 112 6.72 -11.21 6.55
CA LYS A 112 6.53 -10.17 7.56
C LYS A 112 5.83 -8.93 6.99
N LEU A 113 6.22 -8.49 5.80
CA LEU A 113 5.56 -7.37 5.14
C LEU A 113 4.10 -7.68 4.80
N ASN A 114 3.81 -8.88 4.30
CA ASN A 114 2.42 -9.31 4.05
C ASN A 114 1.58 -9.37 5.32
N MET A 115 2.14 -9.88 6.42
CA MET A 115 1.44 -9.88 7.71
C MET A 115 1.13 -8.45 8.19
N ALA A 116 2.09 -7.53 8.06
CA ALA A 116 1.86 -6.13 8.37
C ALA A 116 0.77 -5.50 7.50
N LEU A 117 0.72 -5.82 6.19
CA LEU A 117 -0.37 -5.37 5.30
C LEU A 117 -1.73 -5.92 5.72
N VAL A 118 -1.80 -7.21 6.06
CA VAL A 118 -3.04 -7.83 6.55
C VAL A 118 -3.51 -7.13 7.83
N ASP A 119 -2.61 -6.88 8.77
CA ASP A 119 -2.94 -6.15 9.98
C ASP A 119 -3.41 -4.73 9.68
N LEU A 120 -2.75 -3.99 8.78
CA LEU A 120 -3.16 -2.64 8.39
C LEU A 120 -4.53 -2.60 7.72
N VAL A 121 -4.81 -3.54 6.82
CA VAL A 121 -6.13 -3.67 6.17
C VAL A 121 -7.20 -4.03 7.20
N ASN A 122 -6.92 -4.94 8.13
CA ASN A 122 -7.86 -5.26 9.21
C ASN A 122 -8.11 -4.08 10.15
N ASN A 123 -7.17 -3.14 10.23
CA ASN A 123 -7.31 -1.89 10.96
C ASN A 123 -7.94 -0.76 10.13
N SER A 124 -8.32 -1.00 8.87
CA SER A 124 -9.06 0.00 8.08
C SER A 124 -10.40 0.26 8.77
N ARG A 125 -10.58 1.48 9.31
CA ARG A 125 -11.83 1.86 9.97
C ARG A 125 -12.91 2.05 8.90
N ALA A 126 -14.14 1.64 9.21
CA ALA A 126 -15.27 1.65 8.27
C ALA A 126 -15.74 3.06 7.83
N ALA A 127 -15.18 4.13 8.42
CA ALA A 127 -15.61 5.51 8.21
C ALA A 127 -14.54 6.40 7.57
N LEU A 128 -13.72 5.83 6.67
CA LEU A 128 -12.62 6.53 6.02
C LEU A 128 -12.98 7.01 4.61
N ASN A 129 -14.14 7.63 4.42
CA ASN A 129 -14.31 8.43 3.21
C ASN A 129 -13.61 9.76 3.48
N PRO A 130 -12.43 10.02 2.91
CA PRO A 130 -11.79 11.31 3.08
C PRO A 130 -12.75 12.38 2.57
N LEU A 131 -12.90 13.48 3.29
CA LEU A 131 -13.74 14.62 2.87
C LEU A 131 -13.38 15.15 1.47
N SER A 132 -12.17 14.84 1.00
CA SER A 132 -11.62 15.20 -0.30
C SER A 132 -12.03 14.27 -1.45
N VAL A 133 -12.61 13.10 -1.17
CA VAL A 133 -13.05 12.17 -2.23
C VAL A 133 -14.38 12.64 -2.76
N HIS A 134 -14.40 12.99 -4.04
CA HIS A 134 -15.61 13.37 -4.71
C HIS A 134 -16.46 12.12 -4.97
N ILE A 135 -17.58 12.02 -4.25
CA ILE A 135 -18.56 10.96 -4.48
C ILE A 135 -19.27 11.28 -5.79
N ASP A 136 -18.97 10.52 -6.83
CA ASP A 136 -19.58 10.61 -8.15
C ASP A 136 -20.14 9.24 -8.58
N ALA A 137 -20.76 9.19 -9.76
CA ALA A 137 -21.31 7.95 -10.29
C ALA A 137 -20.25 6.85 -10.49
N THR A 138 -18.98 7.23 -10.68
CA THR A 138 -17.85 6.29 -10.80
C THR A 138 -17.52 5.67 -9.44
N PHE A 139 -17.59 6.45 -8.36
CA PHE A 139 -17.47 5.93 -7.00
C PHE A 139 -18.59 4.93 -6.67
N ASP A 140 -19.84 5.23 -7.03
CA ASP A 140 -20.95 4.30 -6.82
C ASP A 140 -20.77 2.99 -7.62
N LEU A 141 -20.31 3.09 -8.87
CA LEU A 141 -19.96 1.93 -9.69
C LEU A 141 -18.89 1.07 -9.01
N LEU A 142 -17.84 1.71 -8.50
CA LEU A 142 -16.73 1.05 -7.81
C LEU A 142 -17.21 0.38 -6.51
N ALA A 143 -18.04 1.05 -5.72
CA ALA A 143 -18.58 0.52 -4.47
C ALA A 143 -19.46 -0.72 -4.72
N ASN A 144 -20.30 -0.68 -5.76
CA ASN A 144 -21.11 -1.82 -6.17
C ASN A 144 -20.24 -2.99 -6.65
N SER A 145 -19.25 -2.71 -7.50
CA SER A 145 -18.30 -3.72 -7.99
C SER A 145 -17.48 -4.37 -6.88
N LEU A 146 -17.05 -3.59 -5.87
CA LEU A 146 -16.40 -4.12 -4.67
C LEU A 146 -17.34 -5.05 -3.89
N SER A 147 -18.58 -4.63 -3.67
CA SER A 147 -19.58 -5.42 -2.94
C SER A 147 -19.82 -6.78 -3.60
N GLU A 148 -19.99 -6.77 -4.93
CA GLU A 148 -20.17 -7.99 -5.73
C GLU A 148 -18.94 -8.90 -5.68
N THR A 149 -17.74 -8.34 -5.89
CA THR A 149 -16.48 -9.09 -5.82
C THR A 149 -16.28 -9.75 -4.45
N MET A 150 -16.56 -9.01 -3.37
CA MET A 150 -16.45 -9.52 -2.01
C MET A 150 -17.51 -10.59 -1.71
N HIS A 151 -18.73 -10.45 -2.22
CA HIS A 151 -19.78 -11.45 -2.07
C HIS A 151 -19.36 -12.79 -2.68
N ILE A 152 -18.81 -12.78 -3.89
CA ILE A 152 -18.38 -13.99 -4.60
C ILE A 152 -17.16 -14.61 -3.90
N LEU A 153 -16.18 -13.79 -3.48
CA LEU A 153 -15.03 -14.25 -2.70
C LEU A 153 -15.47 -14.94 -1.40
N HIS A 154 -16.44 -14.36 -0.68
CA HIS A 154 -17.02 -14.98 0.51
C HIS A 154 -17.70 -16.33 0.20
N GLY A 155 -18.36 -16.43 -0.95
CA GLY A 155 -18.92 -17.69 -1.46
C GLY A 155 -17.85 -18.76 -1.63
N LEU A 156 -16.74 -18.44 -2.31
CA LEU A 156 -15.61 -19.35 -2.52
C LEU A 156 -14.97 -19.79 -1.19
N TYR A 157 -14.76 -18.85 -0.27
CA TYR A 157 -14.23 -19.14 1.05
C TYR A 157 -15.16 -20.07 1.86
N ARG A 158 -16.47 -19.87 1.76
CA ARG A 158 -17.46 -20.74 2.43
C ARG A 158 -17.39 -22.16 1.87
N THR A 159 -17.26 -22.33 0.56
CA THR A 159 -17.08 -23.64 -0.07
C THR A 159 -15.85 -24.37 0.46
N LEU A 160 -14.71 -23.69 0.57
CA LEU A 160 -13.49 -24.24 1.18
C LEU A 160 -13.70 -24.65 2.65
N LYS A 161 -14.39 -23.80 3.43
CA LYS A 161 -14.61 -24.05 4.85
C LYS A 161 -15.56 -25.23 5.09
N SER A 162 -16.58 -25.40 4.24
CA SER A 162 -17.57 -26.47 4.33
C SER A 162 -17.04 -27.82 3.83
N ASN A 163 -16.17 -27.83 2.82
CA ASN A 163 -15.64 -29.06 2.21
C ASN A 163 -14.17 -29.28 2.58
N ARG A 164 -13.92 -29.72 3.81
CA ARG A 164 -12.54 -29.99 4.31
C ARG A 164 -11.87 -31.22 3.69
N GLN A 165 -12.62 -32.07 3.00
CA GLN A 165 -12.13 -33.25 2.28
C GLN A 165 -12.75 -33.24 0.89
N MET A 166 -12.11 -32.54 -0.04
CA MET A 166 -12.50 -32.56 -1.46
C MET A 166 -11.83 -33.74 -2.16
N ASN A 167 -12.56 -34.38 -3.06
CA ASN A 167 -11.97 -35.35 -3.98
C ASN A 167 -11.21 -34.63 -5.13
N SER A 168 -10.45 -35.37 -5.94
CA SER A 168 -9.60 -34.78 -6.99
C SER A 168 -10.40 -33.95 -8.01
N ASP A 169 -11.61 -34.39 -8.36
CA ASP A 169 -12.46 -33.71 -9.34
C ASP A 169 -13.05 -32.41 -8.76
N GLU A 170 -13.48 -32.43 -7.49
CA GLU A 170 -13.95 -31.25 -6.77
C GLU A 170 -12.85 -30.19 -6.59
N VAL A 171 -11.60 -30.61 -6.40
CA VAL A 171 -10.46 -29.69 -6.34
C VAL A 171 -10.25 -29.01 -7.70
N GLN A 172 -10.37 -29.75 -8.80
CA GLN A 172 -10.24 -29.19 -10.15
C GLN A 172 -11.37 -28.22 -10.47
N ASP A 173 -12.61 -28.58 -10.14
CA ASP A 173 -13.77 -27.69 -10.28
C ASP A 173 -13.63 -26.42 -9.44
N PHE A 174 -13.13 -26.54 -8.21
CA PHE A 174 -12.88 -25.39 -7.35
C PHE A 174 -11.78 -24.49 -7.93
N ALA A 175 -10.69 -25.06 -8.44
CA ALA A 175 -9.63 -24.31 -9.10
C ALA A 175 -10.15 -23.55 -10.33
N GLN A 176 -11.02 -24.17 -11.12
CA GLN A 176 -11.66 -23.50 -12.26
C GLN A 176 -12.55 -22.33 -11.82
N ARG A 177 -13.35 -22.50 -10.76
CA ARG A 177 -14.17 -21.41 -10.20
C ARG A 177 -13.32 -20.27 -9.64
N LEU A 178 -12.18 -20.58 -9.04
CA LEU A 178 -11.24 -19.58 -8.56
C LEU A 178 -10.62 -18.80 -9.72
N GLN A 179 -10.29 -19.47 -10.82
CA GLN A 179 -9.80 -18.82 -12.04
C GLN A 179 -10.87 -17.91 -12.66
N SER A 180 -12.11 -18.39 -12.82
CA SER A 180 -13.23 -17.55 -13.29
C SER A 180 -13.47 -16.35 -12.40
N PHE A 181 -13.40 -16.51 -11.06
CA PHE A 181 -13.49 -15.37 -10.15
C PHE A 181 -12.39 -14.33 -10.38
N SER A 182 -11.16 -14.79 -10.58
CA SER A 182 -10.04 -13.92 -10.88
C SER A 182 -10.28 -13.11 -12.17
N ASP A 183 -10.71 -13.78 -13.23
CA ASP A 183 -10.80 -13.18 -14.57
C ASP A 183 -12.06 -12.32 -14.76
N GLU A 184 -13.19 -12.73 -14.20
CA GLU A 184 -14.50 -12.07 -14.41
C GLU A 184 -14.80 -10.97 -13.38
N TYR A 185 -14.25 -11.05 -12.16
CA TYR A 185 -14.62 -10.14 -11.07
C TYR A 185 -13.41 -9.41 -10.48
N LEU A 186 -12.38 -10.14 -10.03
CA LEU A 186 -11.24 -9.52 -9.35
C LEU A 186 -10.43 -8.61 -10.27
N ASN A 187 -10.02 -9.11 -11.44
CA ASN A 187 -9.22 -8.33 -12.38
C ASN A 187 -9.97 -7.08 -12.89
N PRO A 188 -11.24 -7.17 -13.34
CA PRO A 188 -12.01 -6.00 -13.73
C PRO A 188 -12.21 -4.99 -12.59
N PHE A 189 -12.49 -5.46 -11.37
CA PHE A 189 -12.60 -4.58 -10.20
C PHE A 189 -11.28 -3.83 -9.95
N VAL A 190 -10.15 -4.53 -10.00
CA VAL A 190 -8.82 -3.93 -9.81
C VAL A 190 -8.52 -2.88 -10.87
N GLU A 191 -8.84 -3.13 -12.14
CA GLU A 191 -8.65 -2.14 -13.21
C GLU A 191 -9.58 -0.93 -13.05
N LEU A 192 -10.84 -1.15 -12.66
CA LEU A 192 -11.77 -0.07 -12.36
C LEU A 192 -11.27 0.79 -11.18
N PHE A 193 -10.79 0.15 -10.11
CA PHE A 193 -10.21 0.82 -8.96
C PHE A 193 -9.00 1.68 -9.35
N LYS A 194 -8.09 1.12 -10.17
CA LYS A 194 -6.93 1.87 -10.69
C LYS A 194 -7.35 3.08 -11.51
N SER A 195 -8.32 2.93 -12.41
CA SER A 195 -8.83 4.03 -13.23
C SER A 195 -9.40 5.15 -12.35
N TYR A 196 -10.24 4.79 -11.39
CA TYR A 196 -10.82 5.74 -10.43
C TYR A 196 -9.73 6.49 -9.64
N CYS A 197 -8.75 5.78 -9.09
CA CYS A 197 -7.65 6.40 -8.36
C CYS A 197 -6.83 7.35 -9.24
N ASN A 198 -6.57 7.00 -10.50
CA ASN A 198 -5.85 7.86 -11.43
C ASN A 198 -6.64 9.15 -11.73
N GLU A 199 -7.93 9.04 -12.01
CA GLU A 199 -8.80 10.20 -12.25
C GLU A 199 -8.84 11.14 -11.05
N GLN A 200 -9.06 10.61 -9.85
CA GLN A 200 -9.07 11.40 -8.61
C GLN A 200 -7.70 12.04 -8.33
N THR A 201 -6.60 11.31 -8.59
CA THR A 201 -5.25 11.84 -8.42
C THR A 201 -4.99 13.02 -9.34
N VAL A 202 -5.33 12.90 -10.64
CA VAL A 202 -5.19 13.99 -11.61
C VAL A 202 -6.00 15.21 -11.18
N ARG A 203 -7.23 15.01 -10.72
CA ARG A 203 -8.09 16.08 -10.22
C ARG A 203 -7.49 16.80 -9.00
N LEU A 204 -7.05 16.04 -7.99
CA LEU A 204 -6.42 16.60 -6.80
C LEU A 204 -5.15 17.38 -7.12
N TRP A 205 -4.33 16.90 -8.07
CA TRP A 205 -3.16 17.63 -8.56
C TRP A 205 -3.54 18.94 -9.25
N GLN A 206 -4.62 18.93 -10.04
CA GLN A 206 -5.13 20.13 -10.69
C GLN A 206 -5.62 21.16 -9.66
N ASP A 207 -6.41 20.72 -8.67
CA ASP A 207 -6.90 21.60 -7.59
C ASP A 207 -5.75 22.23 -6.80
N LEU A 208 -4.73 21.44 -6.45
CA LEU A 208 -3.50 21.93 -5.80
C LEU A 208 -2.78 22.95 -6.70
N ARG A 209 -2.69 22.68 -8.01
CA ARG A 209 -2.01 23.56 -8.95
C ARG A 209 -2.74 24.90 -9.08
N ASP A 210 -4.07 24.87 -9.12
CA ASP A 210 -4.91 26.06 -9.23
C ASP A 210 -4.78 26.92 -7.96
N ILE A 211 -4.78 26.31 -6.77
CA ILE A 211 -4.50 27.01 -5.50
C ILE A 211 -3.10 27.62 -5.50
N GLN A 212 -2.07 26.88 -5.96
CA GLN A 212 -0.70 27.40 -6.04
C GLN A 212 -0.61 28.63 -6.96
N ILE A 213 -1.30 28.60 -8.11
CA ILE A 213 -1.35 29.72 -9.04
C ILE A 213 -2.08 30.91 -8.41
N ALA A 214 -3.25 30.69 -7.79
CA ALA A 214 -4.04 31.72 -7.13
C ALA A 214 -3.29 32.40 -5.96
N CYS A 215 -2.58 31.62 -5.14
CA CYS A 215 -1.71 32.14 -4.09
C CYS A 215 -0.52 32.95 -4.62
N ARG A 216 -0.01 32.59 -5.80
CA ARG A 216 1.09 33.30 -6.45
C ARG A 216 0.62 34.60 -7.09
N THR A 217 -0.56 34.64 -7.70
CA THR A 217 -1.14 35.85 -8.29
C THR A 217 -1.65 36.83 -7.23
N SER A 218 -2.23 36.36 -6.13
CA SER A 218 -2.63 37.23 -5.01
C SER A 218 -1.44 37.90 -4.33
N ARG A 219 -0.29 37.23 -4.24
CA ARG A 219 0.98 37.82 -3.78
C ARG A 219 1.60 38.84 -4.75
N ILE A 220 1.20 38.87 -6.01
CA ILE A 220 1.68 39.89 -6.97
C ILE A 220 0.82 41.15 -6.88
N HIS A 221 -0.47 41.02 -6.58
CA HIS A 221 -1.40 42.16 -6.45
C HIS A 221 -1.32 42.90 -5.12
N THR A 222 -0.66 42.36 -4.10
CA THR A 222 -0.41 43.05 -2.82
C THR A 222 0.88 43.88 -2.80
N TRP A 223 1.64 43.89 -3.89
CA TRP A 223 2.85 44.72 -4.09
C TRP A 223 2.71 45.73 -5.24
N GLY A 224 1.47 46.03 -5.65
CA GLY A 224 1.14 47.06 -6.64
C GLY A 224 0.59 48.32 -5.99
#